data_AF-A0A2V9WED9-F1
#
_entry.id   AF-A0A2V9WED9-F1
#
_cell.length_a   1.000
_cell.length_b   1.000
_cell.length_c   1.000
_cell.angle_alpha   90.00
_cell.angle_beta   90.00
_cell.angle_gamma   90.00
#
_symmetry.space_group_name_H-M   'P 1'
#
loop_
_entity.id
_entity.type
_entity.pdbx_description
1 polymer ?
#
loop_
_entity_poly.entity_id
_entity_poly.type
_entity_poly.pdbx_seq_one_letter_code
_entity_poly.pdbx_strand_id
1 'polypeptide(L)'
;PTVEYDRDGQPASFWGLKGSASLHDKVLTLTVVNPHVSQPRETDIAIRGGALTTGSATTLTHSDIHAHNSFDHRSVVFPYTNDLDLKGRSLNYTFPPASVTKLSLTLI
;
A
#
# COMPACT_ATOMS: atom_id res chain seq x y z
N PRO A 1 4.41 13.68 -2.65
CA PRO A 1 5.67 14.28 -3.16
C PRO A 1 6.43 13.21 -3.98
N THR A 2 7.18 13.62 -4.99
CA THR A 2 8.06 12.75 -5.79
C THR A 2 9.21 12.20 -4.93
N VAL A 3 9.68 10.99 -5.22
CA VAL A 3 10.87 10.38 -4.60
C VAL A 3 12.03 10.50 -5.58
N GLU A 4 13.15 11.07 -5.15
CA GLU A 4 14.35 11.25 -5.98
C GLU A 4 15.44 10.25 -5.58
N TYR A 5 16.20 9.74 -6.55
CA TYR A 5 17.32 8.82 -6.32
C TYR A 5 18.33 8.88 -7.47
N ASP A 6 19.53 8.34 -7.23
CA ASP A 6 20.55 8.15 -8.27
C ASP A 6 20.38 6.78 -8.94
N ARG A 7 20.37 6.77 -10.28
CA ARG A 7 20.37 5.56 -11.09
C ARG A 7 21.55 5.62 -12.04
N ASP A 8 22.60 4.87 -11.72
CA ASP A 8 23.81 4.77 -12.55
C ASP A 8 24.47 6.13 -12.84
N GLY A 9 24.49 7.02 -11.84
CA GLY A 9 25.04 8.38 -11.96
C GLY A 9 24.12 9.39 -12.64
N GLN A 10 22.85 9.02 -12.87
CA GLN A 10 21.83 9.91 -13.43
C GLN A 10 20.70 10.12 -12.42
N PRO A 11 20.23 11.37 -12.22
CA PRO A 11 19.05 11.63 -11.41
C PRO A 11 17.82 10.92 -11.99
N ALA A 12 17.15 10.14 -11.15
CA ALA A 12 15.92 9.47 -11.46
C ALA A 12 14.85 9.78 -10.39
N SER A 13 13.59 9.58 -10.77
CA SER A 13 12.48 9.83 -9.86
C SER A 13 11.39 8.77 -9.93
N PHE A 14 10.71 8.61 -8.81
CA PHE A 14 9.47 7.87 -8.67
C PHE A 14 8.34 8.79 -8.19
N TRP A 15 7.12 8.40 -8.51
CA TRP A 15 5.89 8.93 -7.92
C TRP A 15 5.89 8.78 -6.38
N GLY A 16 5.12 9.61 -5.69
CA GLY A 16 4.96 9.48 -4.24
C GLY A 16 4.18 8.24 -3.80
N LEU A 17 3.11 7.92 -4.54
CA LEU A 17 2.34 6.69 -4.46
C LEU A 17 1.88 6.32 -5.87
N LYS A 18 1.76 5.02 -6.16
CA LYS A 18 1.15 4.53 -7.40
C LYS A 18 0.44 3.22 -7.11
N GLY A 19 -0.53 2.91 -7.94
CA GLY A 19 -1.34 1.73 -7.70
C GLY A 19 -2.30 1.44 -8.83
N SER A 20 -3.18 0.48 -8.55
CA SER A 20 -4.28 0.08 -9.40
C SER A 20 -5.53 -0.12 -8.56
N ALA A 21 -6.69 -0.01 -9.20
CA ALA A 21 -7.98 -0.31 -8.63
C ALA A 21 -8.70 -1.31 -9.52
N SER A 22 -9.31 -2.34 -8.93
CA SER A 22 -10.23 -3.25 -9.62
C SER A 22 -11.47 -3.45 -8.76
N LEU A 23 -12.61 -3.64 -9.43
CA LEU A 23 -13.89 -3.89 -8.78
C LEU A 23 -14.44 -5.21 -9.30
N HIS A 24 -14.76 -6.11 -8.38
CA HIS A 24 -15.50 -7.33 -8.66
C HIS A 24 -16.66 -7.41 -7.66
N ASP A 25 -17.88 -7.55 -8.18
CA ASP A 25 -19.11 -7.38 -7.42
C ASP A 25 -19.10 -6.07 -6.61
N LYS A 26 -19.15 -6.18 -5.28
CA LYS A 26 -19.09 -5.05 -4.35
C LYS A 26 -17.75 -4.97 -3.62
N VAL A 27 -16.72 -5.65 -4.09
CA VAL A 27 -15.38 -5.65 -3.48
C VAL A 27 -14.43 -4.86 -4.35
N LEU A 28 -14.07 -3.67 -3.87
CA LEU A 28 -13.03 -2.83 -4.44
C LEU A 28 -11.67 -3.28 -3.91
N THR A 29 -10.80 -3.72 -4.81
CA THR A 29 -9.40 -4.01 -4.51
C THR A 29 -8.51 -2.86 -4.96
N LEU A 30 -7.79 -2.24 -4.02
CA LEU A 30 -6.77 -1.23 -4.30
C LEU A 30 -5.42 -1.83 -4.00
N THR A 31 -4.48 -1.77 -4.93
CA THR A 31 -3.07 -2.11 -4.67
C THR A 31 -2.25 -0.84 -4.80
N VAL A 32 -1.51 -0.48 -3.75
CA VAL A 32 -0.74 0.77 -3.68
C VAL A 32 0.69 0.48 -3.26
N VAL A 33 1.64 1.13 -3.92
CA VAL A 33 3.07 1.09 -3.64
C VAL A 33 3.50 2.43 -3.07
N ASN A 34 4.17 2.39 -1.92
CA ASN A 34 4.99 3.51 -1.42
C ASN A 34 6.47 3.18 -1.67
N PRO A 35 7.10 3.77 -2.70
CA PRO A 35 8.50 3.49 -3.02
C PRO A 35 9.49 4.21 -2.07
N HIS A 36 9.01 5.10 -1.20
CA HIS A 36 9.92 5.84 -0.33
C HIS A 36 10.47 4.93 0.77
N VAL A 37 11.80 4.83 0.87
CA VAL A 37 12.48 3.85 1.74
C VAL A 37 12.30 4.09 3.23
N SER A 38 12.14 5.36 3.66
CA SER A 38 12.08 5.72 5.09
C SER A 38 10.84 6.52 5.53
N GLN A 39 10.03 7.04 4.61
CA GLN A 39 8.91 7.92 4.95
C GLN A 39 7.57 7.23 4.68
N PRO A 40 6.70 7.11 5.70
CA PRO A 40 5.34 6.71 5.48
C PRO A 40 4.58 7.77 4.66
N ARG A 41 3.48 7.36 4.05
CA ARG A 41 2.62 8.25 3.27
C ARG A 41 1.18 8.12 3.74
N GLU A 42 0.73 9.12 4.48
CA GLU A 42 -0.69 9.32 4.79
C GLU A 42 -1.42 9.85 3.56
N THR A 43 -2.59 9.31 3.27
CA THR A 43 -3.38 9.70 2.09
C THR A 43 -4.85 9.46 2.30
N ASP A 44 -5.66 10.43 1.86
CA ASP A 44 -7.11 10.28 1.75
C ASP A 44 -7.49 9.60 0.42
N ILE A 45 -8.20 8.49 0.54
CA ILE A 45 -8.72 7.71 -0.58
C ILE A 45 -10.21 7.99 -0.70
N ALA A 46 -10.60 8.76 -1.71
CA ALA A 46 -12.00 9.07 -1.98
C ALA A 46 -12.67 7.97 -2.80
N ILE A 47 -13.81 7.47 -2.30
CA ILE A 47 -14.65 6.47 -2.96
C ILE A 47 -15.80 7.19 -3.68
N ARG A 48 -15.86 7.00 -4.99
CA ARG A 48 -16.91 7.57 -5.85
C ARG A 48 -17.88 6.47 -6.26
N GLY A 49 -19.18 6.75 -6.19
CA GLY A 49 -20.23 5.82 -6.65
C GLY A 49 -20.66 4.74 -5.64
N GLY A 50 -20.18 4.79 -4.40
CA GLY A 50 -20.58 3.87 -3.32
C GLY A 50 -20.11 4.35 -1.95
N ALA A 51 -20.41 3.58 -0.90
CA ALA A 51 -19.87 3.81 0.45
C ALA A 51 -19.18 2.55 1.00
N LEU A 52 -18.15 2.75 1.81
CA LEU A 52 -17.41 1.69 2.50
C LEU A 52 -18.19 1.17 3.71
N THR A 53 -18.05 -0.12 3.97
CA THR A 53 -18.62 -0.77 5.17
C THR A 53 -17.57 -1.52 5.99
N THR A 54 -16.74 -2.31 5.32
CA THR A 54 -15.71 -3.14 5.95
C THR A 54 -14.53 -3.23 4.98
N GLY A 55 -13.36 -3.56 5.51
CA GLY A 55 -12.23 -3.90 4.66
C GLY A 55 -11.08 -4.50 5.44
N SER A 56 -10.05 -4.89 4.70
CA SER A 56 -8.77 -5.31 5.26
C SER A 56 -7.63 -4.72 4.46
N ALA A 57 -6.51 -4.49 5.15
CA ALA A 57 -5.25 -4.10 4.54
C ALA A 57 -4.26 -5.24 4.68
N THR A 58 -3.71 -5.73 3.57
CA THR A 58 -2.61 -6.68 3.55
C THR A 58 -1.37 -5.97 3.04
N THR A 59 -0.33 -5.87 3.86
CA THR A 59 0.87 -5.09 3.55
C THR A 59 2.10 -5.99 3.59
N LEU A 60 2.94 -5.86 2.55
CA LEU A 60 4.29 -6.39 2.50
C LEU A 60 5.27 -5.23 2.64
N THR A 61 6.12 -5.29 3.65
CA THR A 61 7.17 -4.31 3.94
C THR A 61 8.19 -4.91 4.91
N HIS A 62 9.34 -4.26 5.05
CA HIS A 62 10.32 -4.54 6.09
C HIS A 62 11.10 -3.24 6.40
N SER A 63 11.64 -3.10 7.61
CA SER A 63 12.41 -1.90 8.01
C SER A 63 13.77 -1.81 7.33
N ASP A 64 14.33 -2.95 6.94
CA ASP A 64 15.53 -3.08 6.10
C ASP A 64 15.13 -3.41 4.65
N ILE A 65 15.53 -2.55 3.70
CA ILE A 65 15.26 -2.71 2.26
C ILE A 65 16.08 -3.84 1.60
N HIS A 66 17.08 -4.38 2.31
CA HIS A 66 17.88 -5.53 1.87
C HIS A 66 17.38 -6.87 2.43
N ALA A 67 16.36 -6.84 3.29
CA ALA A 67 15.79 -8.04 3.86
C ALA A 67 15.20 -8.95 2.78
N HIS A 68 15.41 -10.25 2.96
CA HIS A 68 14.94 -11.28 2.05
C HIS A 68 14.70 -12.59 2.80
N ASN A 69 13.94 -13.49 2.19
CA ASN A 69 13.74 -14.84 2.71
C ASN A 69 14.85 -15.77 2.18
N SER A 70 15.40 -16.61 3.06
CA SER A 70 16.35 -17.68 2.73
C SER A 70 15.78 -19.04 3.12
N PHE A 71 16.49 -20.13 2.83
CA PHE A 71 16.06 -21.47 3.27
C PHE A 71 16.00 -21.62 4.79
N ASP A 72 16.94 -20.98 5.49
CA ASP A 72 17.03 -20.96 6.95
C ASP A 72 16.06 -19.95 7.58
N HIS A 73 15.75 -18.86 6.87
CA HIS A 73 14.85 -17.80 7.33
C HIS A 73 13.76 -17.52 6.31
N ARG A 74 12.71 -18.36 6.33
CA ARG A 74 11.68 -18.40 5.28
C ARG A 74 10.63 -17.27 5.34
N SER A 75 10.57 -16.53 6.43
CA SER A 75 9.48 -15.59 6.72
C SER A 75 9.96 -14.28 7.34
N VAL A 76 11.13 -13.79 6.89
CA VAL A 76 11.64 -12.46 7.26
C VAL A 76 10.80 -11.37 6.62
N VAL A 77 10.52 -11.51 5.33
CA VAL A 77 9.65 -10.60 4.57
C VAL A 77 8.37 -11.35 4.25
N PHE A 78 7.30 -11.02 4.97
CA PHE A 78 6.00 -11.71 4.89
C PHE A 78 4.85 -10.71 5.01
N PRO A 79 3.76 -10.88 4.24
CA PRO A 79 2.64 -9.96 4.31
C PRO A 79 1.85 -10.15 5.60
N TYR A 80 1.47 -9.06 6.26
CA TYR A 80 0.54 -9.08 7.39
C TYR A 80 -0.79 -8.45 7.00
N THR A 81 -1.88 -8.94 7.58
CA THR A 81 -3.24 -8.46 7.32
C THR A 81 -3.85 -7.90 8.59
N ASN A 82 -4.45 -6.71 8.48
CA ASN A 82 -5.23 -6.09 9.55
C ASN A 82 -6.61 -5.71 9.02
N ASP A 83 -7.63 -5.84 9.87
CA ASP A 83 -8.98 -5.37 9.57
C ASP A 83 -9.05 -3.84 9.66
N LEU A 84 -9.92 -3.26 8.83
CA LEU A 84 -10.20 -1.84 8.80
C LEU A 84 -11.66 -1.62 9.18
N ASP A 85 -11.89 -0.79 10.22
CA ASP A 85 -13.21 -0.27 10.53
C ASP A 85 -13.46 0.98 9.68
N LEU A 86 -14.41 0.87 8.74
CA LEU A 86 -14.61 1.82 7.66
C LEU A 86 -16.06 2.26 7.60
N LYS A 87 -16.29 3.57 7.46
CA LYS A 87 -17.63 4.11 7.19
C LYS A 87 -17.54 5.30 6.25
N GLY A 88 -18.55 5.43 5.39
CA GLY A 88 -18.71 6.60 4.53
C GLY A 88 -17.98 6.45 3.19
N ARG A 89 -17.53 7.57 2.63
CA ARG A 89 -17.07 7.65 1.23
C ARG A 89 -15.58 7.95 1.09
N SER A 90 -14.84 7.88 2.18
CA SER A 90 -13.40 8.11 2.17
C SER A 90 -12.72 7.28 3.23
N LEU A 91 -11.45 6.99 3.01
CA LEU A 91 -10.58 6.34 3.97
C LEU A 91 -9.27 7.11 4.02
N ASN A 92 -8.86 7.54 5.21
CA ASN A 92 -7.49 7.96 5.46
C ASN A 92 -6.64 6.73 5.79
N TYR A 93 -5.56 6.51 5.03
CA TYR A 93 -4.68 5.38 5.26
C TYR A 93 -3.22 5.81 5.18
N THR A 94 -2.41 5.31 6.11
CA THR A 94 -0.95 5.53 6.11
C THR A 94 -0.25 4.30 5.55
N PHE A 95 0.31 4.45 4.36
CA PHE A 95 1.14 3.43 3.72
C PHE A 95 2.54 3.45 4.34
N PRO A 96 3.04 2.32 4.89
CA PRO A 96 4.39 2.24 5.44
C PRO A 96 5.47 2.56 4.39
N PRO A 97 6.69 2.93 4.80
CA PRO A 97 7.84 3.01 3.89
C PRO A 97 8.07 1.68 3.16
N ALA A 98 8.69 1.74 1.99
CA ALA A 98 9.12 0.57 1.20
C ALA A 98 8.06 -0.54 1.17
N SER A 99 6.81 -0.18 0.83
CA SER A 99 5.67 -1.08 1.00
C SER A 99 4.86 -1.28 -0.27
N VAL A 100 4.26 -2.47 -0.35
CA VAL A 100 3.14 -2.77 -1.23
C VAL A 100 1.95 -3.16 -0.35
N THR A 101 0.84 -2.46 -0.49
CA THR A 101 -0.37 -2.69 0.30
C THR A 101 -1.55 -2.98 -0.61
N LYS A 102 -2.27 -4.07 -0.32
CA LYS A 102 -3.58 -4.40 -0.90
C LYS A 102 -4.67 -4.02 0.12
N LEU A 103 -5.55 -3.09 -0.25
CA LEU A 103 -6.80 -2.84 0.46
C LEU A 103 -7.92 -3.61 -0.23
N SER A 104 -8.65 -4.42 0.52
CA SER A 104 -9.86 -5.10 0.07
C SER A 104 -11.05 -4.46 0.78
N LEU A 105 -11.90 -3.76 0.03
CA LEU A 105 -12.92 -2.87 0.57
C LEU A 105 -14.31 -3.25 0.09
N THR A 106 -15.25 -3.44 1.00
CA THR A 106 -16.66 -3.76 0.67
C THR A 106 -17.48 -2.49 0.51
N LEU A 107 -18.17 -2.38 -0.62
CA LEU A 107 -19.02 -1.26 -1.00
C LEU A 107 -20.51 -1.55 -0.78
N ILE A 108 -21.29 -0.52 -0.47
CA ILE A 108 -22.76 -0.51 -0.46
C ILE A 108 -23.32 0.63 -1.29
#